data_AF-A0A1H7W5W3-F1
#
_entry.id   AF-A0A1H7W5W3-F1
#
_cell.length_a   1.000
_cell.length_b   1.000
_cell.length_c   1.000
_cell.angle_alpha   90.00
_cell.angle_beta   90.00
_cell.angle_gamma   90.00
#
_symmetry.space_group_name_H-M   'P 1'
#
loop_
_entity.id
_entity.type
_entity.pdbx_description
1 polymer ?
#
loop_
_entity_poly.entity_id
_entity_poly.type
_entity_poly.pdbx_seq_one_letter_code
_entity_poly.pdbx_strand_id
1 'polypeptide(L)'
;MAPIEEYDDITHYNEYMSFSRNEAPFKDEENKWTKLGMDEHIWPYKITDDMNVADFKMVYYNPWDAQYLGYLVVDYSADDYAEEVKRLREYESTEYVGYYCVKEEKTYDLLAVNADSYHGFVYALTDGNGRIIYGEQLFCNYFMDLKYEKYIPTEYLLDGFDATTKSDYYKKMLGDE
;
A
#
# COMPACT_ATOMS: atom_id res chain seq x y z
N MET A 1 8.17 -7.36 -22.83
CA MET A 1 7.48 -7.00 -21.58
C MET A 1 8.54 -6.50 -20.63
N ALA A 2 8.26 -5.41 -19.90
CA ALA A 2 9.13 -5.00 -18.81
C ALA A 2 9.25 -6.14 -17.77
N PRO A 3 10.38 -6.27 -17.06
CA PRO A 3 10.48 -7.19 -15.95
C PRO A 3 9.61 -6.73 -14.78
N ILE A 4 9.11 -7.68 -13.99
CA ILE A 4 8.57 -7.41 -12.65
C ILE A 4 9.76 -7.37 -11.71
N GLU A 5 9.87 -6.34 -10.90
CA GLU A 5 10.91 -6.18 -9.90
C GLU A 5 10.30 -6.42 -8.50
N GLU A 6 10.90 -7.32 -7.72
CA GLU A 6 10.50 -7.64 -6.35
C GLU A 6 11.62 -7.28 -5.39
N TYR A 7 11.26 -6.69 -4.25
CA TYR A 7 12.18 -6.28 -3.18
C TYR A 7 11.64 -6.74 -1.84
N ASP A 8 12.45 -7.48 -1.10
CA ASP A 8 12.12 -8.04 0.21
C ASP A 8 13.19 -7.68 1.27
N ASP A 9 14.27 -6.99 0.89
CA ASP A 9 15.27 -6.50 1.82
C ASP A 9 14.81 -5.19 2.47
N ILE A 10 14.35 -5.32 3.71
CA ILE A 10 13.89 -4.21 4.54
C ILE A 10 14.97 -3.14 4.79
N THR A 11 16.27 -3.46 4.67
CA THR A 11 17.34 -2.47 4.88
C THR A 11 17.34 -1.36 3.82
N HIS A 12 16.69 -1.60 2.68
CA HIS A 12 16.49 -0.64 1.61
C HIS A 12 15.12 0.07 1.66
N TYR A 13 14.35 -0.09 2.74
CA TYR A 13 12.99 0.45 2.90
C TYR A 13 12.80 1.88 2.38
N ASN A 14 13.64 2.81 2.82
CA ASN A 14 13.52 4.23 2.47
C ASN A 14 13.84 4.52 0.99
N GLU A 15 14.51 3.62 0.26
CA GLU A 15 14.70 3.74 -1.18
C GLU A 15 13.38 3.59 -1.95
N TYR A 16 12.38 2.95 -1.32
CA TYR A 16 11.10 2.60 -1.94
C TYR A 16 9.94 3.54 -1.56
N MET A 17 10.19 4.53 -0.70
CA MET A 17 9.18 5.47 -0.21
C MET A 17 9.24 6.80 -0.96
N SER A 18 8.11 7.31 -1.47
CA SER A 18 8.14 8.57 -2.25
C SER A 18 8.56 9.79 -1.42
N PHE A 19 8.22 9.82 -0.13
CA PHE A 19 8.55 10.94 0.76
C PHE A 19 10.06 11.06 1.02
N SER A 20 10.83 9.98 0.88
CA SER A 20 12.28 9.99 1.11
C SER A 20 13.08 10.69 0.01
N ARG A 21 12.47 11.03 -1.15
CA ARG A 21 13.16 11.70 -2.28
C ARG A 21 13.81 13.04 -1.92
N ASN A 22 13.29 13.75 -0.91
CA ASN A 22 13.83 15.06 -0.54
C ASN A 22 15.03 14.95 0.42
N GLU A 23 15.46 13.74 0.75
CA GLU A 23 16.45 13.47 1.78
C GLU A 23 17.68 12.81 1.16
N ALA A 24 18.86 13.22 1.62
CA ALA A 24 20.07 12.49 1.28
C ALA A 24 20.08 11.16 2.07
N PRO A 25 20.45 10.01 1.46
CA PRO A 25 21.02 9.82 0.12
C PRO A 25 20.00 9.54 -1.01
N PHE A 26 18.70 9.53 -0.73
CA PHE A 26 17.64 9.09 -1.65
C PHE A 26 17.17 10.14 -2.66
N LYS A 27 17.87 11.27 -2.75
CA LYS A 27 17.58 12.36 -3.68
C LYS A 27 18.01 12.00 -5.11
N ASP A 28 17.03 11.59 -5.91
CA ASP A 28 17.19 11.34 -7.35
C ASP A 28 16.01 11.97 -8.13
N GLU A 29 16.32 12.64 -9.25
CA GLU A 29 15.31 13.22 -10.16
C GLU A 29 14.56 12.15 -10.95
N GLU A 30 15.12 10.94 -11.10
CA GLU A 30 14.54 9.81 -11.83
C GLU A 30 14.07 8.65 -10.92
N ASN A 31 13.80 8.94 -9.64
CA ASN A 31 13.36 7.89 -8.70
C ASN A 31 12.03 7.26 -9.19
N LYS A 32 12.07 5.97 -9.52
CA LYS A 32 10.89 5.23 -9.98
C LYS A 32 9.79 5.11 -8.93
N TRP A 33 10.04 5.42 -7.66
CA TRP A 33 9.07 5.37 -6.56
C TRP A 33 8.29 6.69 -6.39
N THR A 34 8.10 7.45 -7.46
CA THR A 34 7.07 8.50 -7.49
C THR A 34 5.69 7.85 -7.63
N LYS A 35 5.07 7.50 -6.50
CA LYS A 35 3.84 6.68 -6.46
C LYS A 35 2.55 7.46 -6.78
N LEU A 36 2.48 8.01 -7.99
CA LEU A 36 1.26 8.55 -8.62
C LEU A 36 0.58 9.72 -7.87
N GLY A 37 1.31 10.41 -6.98
CA GLY A 37 0.76 11.50 -6.17
C GLY A 37 -0.07 11.04 -4.97
N MET A 38 -0.04 9.74 -4.67
CA MET A 38 -0.66 9.17 -3.48
C MET A 38 0.12 9.56 -2.22
N ASP A 39 -0.60 9.72 -1.12
CA ASP A 39 0.01 10.05 0.17
C ASP A 39 0.44 8.78 0.90
N GLU A 40 1.75 8.57 0.99
CA GLU A 40 2.35 7.41 1.65
C GLU A 40 2.64 7.62 3.13
N HIS A 41 2.31 8.77 3.74
CA HIS A 41 2.64 9.03 5.16
C HIS A 41 1.88 8.15 6.17
N ILE A 42 0.96 7.30 5.70
CA ILE A 42 0.42 6.18 6.49
C ILE A 42 1.54 5.19 6.82
N TRP A 43 2.45 4.92 5.90
CA TRP A 43 3.62 4.07 6.14
C TRP A 43 4.58 4.71 7.15
N PRO A 44 5.36 3.91 7.91
CA PRO A 44 6.36 4.45 8.82
C PRO A 44 7.39 5.28 8.06
N TYR A 45 7.77 6.44 8.57
CA TYR A 45 8.74 7.29 7.87
C TYR A 45 10.12 6.64 7.71
N LYS A 46 10.51 5.75 8.63
CA LYS A 46 11.70 4.91 8.55
C LYS A 46 11.51 3.66 9.41
N ILE A 47 12.28 2.63 9.15
CA ILE A 47 12.38 1.47 10.03
C ILE A 47 13.31 1.83 11.20
N THR A 48 12.86 1.60 12.44
CA THR A 48 13.64 1.82 13.66
C THR A 48 14.04 0.50 14.29
N ASP A 49 15.03 0.53 15.20
CA ASP A 49 15.49 -0.66 15.92
C ASP A 49 14.40 -1.28 16.81
N ASP A 50 13.38 -0.49 17.17
CA ASP A 50 12.25 -0.92 18.01
C ASP A 50 11.14 -1.63 17.21
N MET A 51 11.19 -1.58 15.87
CA MET A 51 10.24 -2.27 15.00
C MET A 51 10.68 -3.71 14.74
N ASN A 52 9.92 -4.69 15.24
CA ASN A 52 10.12 -6.09 14.85
C ASN A 52 9.37 -6.37 13.54
N VAL A 53 10.07 -6.19 12.42
CA VAL A 53 9.52 -6.44 11.08
C VAL A 53 9.37 -7.94 10.85
N ALA A 54 8.12 -8.39 10.75
CA ALA A 54 7.78 -9.80 10.57
C ALA A 54 7.78 -10.23 9.09
N ASP A 55 7.37 -9.33 8.19
CA ASP A 55 7.35 -9.57 6.75
C ASP A 55 7.38 -8.25 5.98
N PHE A 56 7.91 -8.28 4.76
CA PHE A 56 8.05 -7.10 3.92
C PHE A 56 8.15 -7.47 2.44
N LYS A 57 7.41 -6.76 1.59
CA LYS A 57 7.63 -6.83 0.15
C LYS A 57 7.24 -5.53 -0.52
N MET A 58 8.02 -5.13 -1.51
CA MET A 58 7.70 -4.12 -2.52
C MET A 58 7.81 -4.74 -3.91
N VAL A 59 6.87 -4.40 -4.79
CA VAL A 59 6.84 -4.86 -6.17
C VAL A 59 6.61 -3.68 -7.07
N TYR A 60 7.47 -3.55 -8.08
CA TYR A 60 7.36 -2.57 -9.13
C TYR A 60 7.17 -3.27 -10.47
N TYR A 61 6.22 -2.79 -11.26
CA TYR A 61 6.01 -3.24 -12.62
C TYR A 61 5.54 -2.11 -13.51
N ASN A 62 6.23 -1.88 -14.63
CA ASN A 62 5.85 -0.86 -15.60
C ASN A 62 5.82 -1.44 -17.02
N PRO A 63 4.75 -2.20 -17.37
CA PRO A 63 4.58 -2.68 -18.73
C PRO A 63 4.28 -1.55 -19.72
N TRP A 64 3.59 -0.50 -19.24
CA TRP A 64 3.14 0.68 -19.98
C TRP A 64 3.00 1.86 -19.02
N ASP A 65 2.25 1.65 -17.93
CA ASP A 65 2.12 2.54 -16.79
C ASP A 65 2.66 1.86 -15.52
N ALA A 66 3.17 2.66 -14.60
CA ALA A 66 3.76 2.15 -13.36
C ALA A 66 2.69 1.57 -12.43
N GLN A 67 3.00 0.40 -11.86
CA GLN A 67 2.23 -0.28 -10.83
C GLN A 67 3.14 -0.56 -9.64
N TYR A 68 2.64 -0.21 -8.46
CA TYR A 68 3.31 -0.39 -7.18
C TYR A 68 2.41 -1.26 -6.31
N LEU A 69 3.01 -2.26 -5.69
CA LEU A 69 2.36 -3.09 -4.71
C LEU A 69 3.32 -3.28 -3.56
N GLY A 70 2.86 -3.06 -2.35
CA GLY A 70 3.72 -3.17 -1.18
C GLY A 70 2.95 -3.63 0.05
N TYR A 71 3.64 -4.32 0.93
CA TYR A 71 3.20 -4.48 2.31
C TYR A 71 4.39 -4.51 3.28
N LEU A 72 4.12 -4.11 4.51
CA LEU A 72 5.03 -4.19 5.65
C LEU A 72 4.25 -4.68 6.85
N VAL A 73 4.70 -5.75 7.49
CA VAL A 73 4.12 -6.30 8.70
C VAL A 73 5.07 -6.07 9.86
N VAL A 74 4.59 -5.39 10.89
CA VAL A 74 5.40 -5.04 12.05
C VAL A 74 4.68 -5.48 13.31
N ASP A 75 5.39 -6.23 14.15
CA ASP A 75 4.98 -6.54 15.51
C ASP A 75 5.62 -5.52 16.45
N TYR A 76 4.79 -4.69 17.09
CA TYR A 76 5.25 -3.63 17.97
C TYR A 76 5.27 -4.09 19.44
N SER A 77 6.09 -3.40 20.25
CA SER A 77 5.90 -3.43 21.70
C SER A 77 4.55 -2.79 22.07
N ALA A 78 4.02 -3.07 23.26
CA ALA A 78 2.73 -2.52 23.67
C ALA A 78 2.69 -0.99 23.67
N ASP A 79 3.78 -0.33 24.06
CA ASP A 79 3.85 1.14 24.11
C ASP A 79 3.96 1.72 22.69
N ASP A 80 4.85 1.18 21.86
CA ASP A 80 5.03 1.64 20.47
C ASP A 80 3.78 1.38 19.62
N TYR A 81 3.11 0.24 19.85
CA TYR A 81 1.84 -0.08 19.20
C TYR A 81 0.78 0.98 19.51
N ALA A 82 0.65 1.39 20.78
CA ALA A 82 -0.33 2.39 21.18
C ALA A 82 -0.03 3.78 20.58
N GLU A 83 1.25 4.16 20.51
CA GLU A 83 1.67 5.41 19.86
C GLU A 83 1.42 5.40 18.36
N GLU A 84 1.72 4.28 17.69
CA GLU A 84 1.56 4.15 16.25
C GLU A 84 0.08 4.07 15.85
N VAL A 85 -0.74 3.32 16.60
CA VAL A 85 -2.20 3.33 16.43
C VAL A 85 -2.77 4.73 16.58
N LYS A 86 -2.27 5.52 17.55
CA LYS A 86 -2.71 6.90 17.72
C LYS A 86 -2.36 7.75 16.50
N ARG A 87 -1.11 7.68 16.02
CA ARG A 87 -0.65 8.40 14.81
C ARG A 87 -1.53 8.06 13.60
N LEU A 88 -1.82 6.78 13.40
CA LEU A 88 -2.62 6.30 12.28
C LEU A 88 -4.08 6.74 12.38
N ARG A 89 -4.71 6.66 13.56
CA ARG A 89 -6.09 7.12 13.75
C ARG A 89 -6.26 8.64 13.65
N GLU A 90 -5.18 9.41 13.85
CA GLU A 90 -5.16 10.86 13.62
C GLU A 90 -5.03 11.22 12.12
N TYR A 91 -4.67 10.26 11.27
CA TYR A 91 -4.63 10.47 9.82
C TYR A 91 -6.04 10.71 9.28
N GLU A 92 -6.21 11.77 8.48
CA GLU A 92 -7.48 12.10 7.84
C GLU A 92 -7.76 11.12 6.70
N SER A 93 -8.38 10.00 7.04
CA SER A 93 -8.69 8.93 6.08
C SER A 93 -9.72 9.38 5.06
N THR A 94 -9.53 8.94 3.82
CA THR A 94 -10.46 9.23 2.71
C THR A 94 -11.55 8.18 2.60
N GLU A 95 -12.65 8.51 1.92
CA GLU A 95 -13.66 7.51 1.52
C GLU A 95 -13.03 6.47 0.58
N TYR A 96 -13.31 5.19 0.81
CA TYR A 96 -12.68 4.09 0.08
C TYR A 96 -13.67 2.99 -0.35
N VAL A 97 -14.84 2.90 0.30
CA VAL A 97 -15.78 1.82 0.06
C VAL A 97 -16.36 1.93 -1.35
N GLY A 98 -16.36 0.81 -2.07
CA GLY A 98 -16.85 0.70 -3.44
C GLY A 98 -15.79 1.00 -4.50
N TYR A 99 -14.65 1.60 -4.17
CA TYR A 99 -13.52 1.66 -5.09
C TYR A 99 -12.95 0.26 -5.29
N TYR A 100 -12.76 -0.15 -6.54
CA TYR A 100 -12.21 -1.48 -6.86
C TYR A 100 -12.93 -2.63 -6.15
N CYS A 101 -14.26 -2.53 -6.04
CA CYS A 101 -15.12 -3.50 -5.36
C CYS A 101 -14.88 -3.68 -3.84
N VAL A 102 -14.02 -2.84 -3.24
CA VAL A 102 -13.73 -2.86 -1.80
C VAL A 102 -15.00 -2.63 -0.98
N LYS A 103 -15.09 -3.36 0.13
CA LYS A 103 -16.18 -3.29 1.12
C LYS A 103 -15.62 -2.74 2.43
N GLU A 104 -16.51 -2.53 3.39
CA GLU A 104 -16.09 -2.31 4.78
C GLU A 104 -15.17 -3.46 5.23
N GLU A 105 -13.98 -3.10 5.68
CA GLU A 105 -12.94 -4.00 6.17
C GLU A 105 -13.39 -4.70 7.46
N LYS A 106 -13.26 -6.04 7.49
CA LYS A 106 -13.68 -6.91 8.59
C LYS A 106 -12.68 -8.00 8.92
N THR A 107 -11.69 -8.25 8.05
CA THR A 107 -10.61 -9.19 8.32
C THR A 107 -9.69 -8.62 9.41
N TYR A 108 -9.37 -7.34 9.32
CA TYR A 108 -8.61 -6.58 10.33
C TYR A 108 -9.33 -5.28 10.73
N ASP A 109 -8.85 -4.61 11.78
CA ASP A 109 -9.32 -3.24 12.08
C ASP A 109 -8.54 -2.24 11.21
N LEU A 110 -9.26 -1.39 10.47
CA LEU A 110 -8.68 -0.37 9.59
C LEU A 110 -8.31 0.86 10.41
N LEU A 111 -7.01 1.18 10.49
CA LEU A 111 -6.51 2.32 11.24
C LEU A 111 -6.46 3.61 10.43
N ALA A 112 -6.03 3.51 9.17
CA ALA A 112 -5.91 4.63 8.24
C ALA A 112 -6.03 4.17 6.79
N VAL A 113 -6.60 5.02 5.92
CA VAL A 113 -6.62 4.78 4.47
C VAL A 113 -6.55 6.08 3.68
N ASN A 114 -5.69 6.10 2.68
CA ASN A 114 -5.66 7.06 1.59
C ASN A 114 -6.05 6.32 0.31
N ALA A 115 -7.20 6.67 -0.25
CA ALA A 115 -7.81 6.01 -1.39
C ALA A 115 -8.09 7.03 -2.48
N ASP A 116 -7.78 6.65 -3.71
CA ASP A 116 -8.11 7.41 -4.91
C ASP A 116 -8.82 6.49 -5.91
N SER A 117 -9.94 6.98 -6.45
CA SER A 117 -10.78 6.23 -7.39
C SER A 117 -10.07 5.84 -8.70
N TYR A 118 -8.91 6.42 -8.99
CA TYR A 118 -8.09 6.13 -10.16
C TYR A 118 -6.73 5.54 -9.80
N HIS A 119 -6.14 5.93 -8.67
CA HIS A 119 -4.78 5.55 -8.28
C HIS A 119 -4.66 4.48 -7.18
N GLY A 120 -5.76 3.96 -6.64
CA GLY A 120 -5.74 2.82 -5.72
C GLY A 120 -5.65 3.22 -4.25
N PHE A 121 -4.84 2.52 -3.46
CA PHE A 121 -4.88 2.61 -2.00
C PHE A 121 -3.51 2.60 -1.33
N VAL A 122 -3.39 3.36 -0.25
CA VAL A 122 -2.39 3.23 0.81
C VAL A 122 -3.15 3.08 2.13
N TYR A 123 -2.83 2.10 2.97
CA TYR A 123 -3.61 1.85 4.19
C TYR A 123 -2.79 1.15 5.28
N ALA A 124 -3.34 1.15 6.50
CA ALA A 124 -2.82 0.41 7.64
C ALA A 124 -3.94 -0.37 8.36
N LEU A 125 -3.70 -1.66 8.56
CA LEU A 125 -4.58 -2.61 9.25
C LEU A 125 -3.95 -3.07 10.57
N THR A 126 -4.76 -3.47 11.54
CA THR A 126 -4.26 -4.09 12.78
C THR A 126 -5.07 -5.31 13.19
N ASP A 127 -4.40 -6.27 13.83
CA ASP A 127 -5.05 -7.42 14.48
C ASP A 127 -5.54 -7.11 15.90
N GLY A 128 -5.28 -5.89 16.40
CA GLY A 128 -5.63 -5.46 17.76
C GLY A 128 -4.68 -5.97 18.84
N ASN A 129 -3.69 -6.80 18.50
CA ASN A 129 -2.81 -7.51 19.42
C ASN A 129 -1.32 -7.15 19.25
N GLY A 130 -1.04 -5.96 18.72
CA GLY A 130 0.32 -5.43 18.57
C GLY A 130 0.88 -5.47 17.15
N ARG A 131 0.17 -6.09 16.20
CA ARG A 131 0.59 -6.15 14.79
C ARG A 131 -0.08 -5.07 13.96
N ILE A 132 0.71 -4.36 13.16
CA ILE A 132 0.20 -3.47 12.12
C ILE A 132 0.71 -3.94 10.75
N ILE A 133 -0.21 -3.95 9.78
CA ILE A 133 0.05 -4.31 8.39
C ILE A 133 -0.18 -3.04 7.56
N TYR A 134 0.89 -2.48 7.01
CA TYR A 134 0.85 -1.40 6.04
C TYR A 134 0.74 -2.01 4.66
N GLY A 135 -0.10 -1.44 3.80
CA GLY A 135 -0.33 -1.95 2.46
C GLY A 135 -0.46 -0.83 1.44
N GLU A 136 -0.07 -1.12 0.21
CA GLU A 136 -0.36 -0.27 -0.94
C GLU A 136 -0.64 -1.09 -2.21
N GLN A 137 -1.57 -0.61 -3.01
CA GLN A 137 -1.83 -1.08 -4.38
C GLN A 137 -2.10 0.15 -5.24
N LEU A 138 -1.09 0.58 -6.00
CA LEU A 138 -1.11 1.83 -6.74
C LEU A 138 -0.90 1.57 -8.23
N PHE A 139 -1.80 2.07 -9.06
CA PHE A 139 -1.86 1.76 -10.49
C PHE A 139 -2.71 2.80 -11.23
N CYS A 140 -2.78 2.71 -12.55
CA CYS A 140 -3.62 3.57 -13.40
C CYS A 140 -4.68 2.74 -14.14
N ASN A 141 -5.60 3.43 -14.82
CA ASN A 141 -6.56 2.84 -15.76
C ASN A 141 -7.62 1.90 -15.14
N TYR A 142 -7.80 1.96 -13.81
CA TYR A 142 -8.76 1.16 -13.05
C TYR A 142 -8.49 -0.35 -12.97
N PHE A 143 -7.30 -0.83 -13.34
CA PHE A 143 -6.91 -2.23 -13.19
C PHE A 143 -5.40 -2.39 -12.97
N MET A 144 -5.01 -3.54 -12.41
CA MET A 144 -3.61 -3.98 -12.31
C MET A 144 -3.32 -5.07 -13.35
N ASP A 145 -2.19 -4.93 -14.04
CA ASP A 145 -1.62 -6.01 -14.87
C ASP A 145 -0.95 -7.08 -13.99
N LEU A 146 -0.47 -6.69 -12.81
CA LEU A 146 0.03 -7.62 -11.80
C LEU A 146 -1.07 -8.57 -11.35
N LYS A 147 -0.75 -9.87 -11.32
CA LYS A 147 -1.50 -10.86 -10.54
C LYS A 147 -1.13 -10.70 -9.07
N TYR A 148 -1.66 -9.65 -8.45
CA TYR A 148 -1.24 -9.16 -7.14
C TYR A 148 -1.30 -10.23 -6.05
N GLU A 149 -2.21 -11.20 -6.12
CA GLU A 149 -2.33 -12.30 -5.15
C GLU A 149 -1.11 -13.24 -5.11
N LYS A 150 -0.19 -13.12 -6.08
CA LYS A 150 1.10 -13.80 -6.04
C LYS A 150 2.13 -13.11 -5.15
N TYR A 151 1.95 -11.82 -4.91
CA TYR A 151 2.94 -10.96 -4.29
C TYR A 151 2.50 -10.49 -2.91
N ILE A 152 1.21 -10.23 -2.71
CA ILE A 152 0.64 -9.88 -1.40
C ILE A 152 -0.30 -11.00 -0.91
N PRO A 153 -0.17 -11.43 0.36
CA PRO A 153 -1.15 -12.31 0.99
C PRO A 153 -2.56 -11.72 0.90
N THR A 154 -3.55 -12.54 0.53
CA THR A 154 -4.93 -12.08 0.33
C THR A 154 -5.52 -11.44 1.59
N GLU A 155 -5.13 -11.91 2.77
CA GLU A 155 -5.58 -11.35 4.05
C GLU A 155 -5.05 -9.93 4.30
N TYR A 156 -4.00 -9.48 3.60
CA TYR A 156 -3.47 -8.12 3.73
C TYR A 156 -4.10 -7.14 2.75
N LEU A 157 -4.91 -7.61 1.80
CA LEU A 157 -5.70 -6.76 0.91
C LEU A 157 -6.97 -6.29 1.62
N LEU A 158 -7.44 -5.10 1.26
CA LEU A 158 -8.76 -4.63 1.71
C LEU A 158 -9.86 -5.59 1.24
N ASP A 159 -10.84 -5.83 2.12
CA ASP A 159 -11.91 -6.78 1.90
C ASP A 159 -12.66 -6.50 0.58
N GLY A 160 -12.65 -7.49 -0.32
CA GLY A 160 -13.34 -7.41 -1.61
C GLY A 160 -12.58 -6.69 -2.73
N PHE A 161 -11.33 -6.27 -2.49
CA PHE A 161 -10.48 -5.66 -3.51
C PHE A 161 -10.40 -6.53 -4.78
N ASP A 162 -10.80 -5.93 -5.91
CA ASP A 162 -10.75 -6.52 -7.25
C ASP A 162 -10.37 -5.45 -8.28
N ALA A 163 -9.08 -5.36 -8.55
CA ALA A 163 -8.50 -4.50 -9.59
C ALA A 163 -8.27 -5.27 -10.90
N THR A 164 -9.06 -6.30 -11.20
CA THR A 164 -8.99 -7.00 -12.49
C THR A 164 -9.88 -6.34 -13.53
N THR A 165 -9.60 -6.59 -14.82
CA THR A 165 -10.46 -6.14 -15.93
C THR A 165 -11.83 -6.83 -15.98
N LYS A 166 -12.10 -7.75 -15.06
CA LYS A 166 -13.40 -8.43 -14.93
C LYS A 166 -14.24 -7.88 -13.79
N SER A 167 -13.68 -7.00 -12.96
CA SER A 167 -14.38 -6.43 -11.82
C SER A 167 -15.53 -5.54 -12.27
N ASP A 168 -16.57 -5.43 -11.45
CA ASP A 168 -17.70 -4.55 -11.75
C ASP A 168 -17.29 -3.08 -11.69
N TYR A 169 -16.27 -2.76 -10.90
CA TYR A 169 -15.69 -1.42 -10.85
C TYR A 169 -15.05 -1.04 -12.20
N TYR A 170 -14.20 -1.90 -12.75
CA TYR A 170 -13.53 -1.66 -14.03
C TYR A 170 -14.55 -1.44 -15.17
N LYS A 171 -15.54 -2.34 -15.29
CA LYS A 171 -16.61 -2.22 -16.31
C LYS A 171 -17.40 -0.93 -16.18
N LYS A 172 -17.75 -0.54 -14.95
CA LYS A 172 -18.46 0.70 -14.66
C LYS A 172 -17.64 1.93 -15.07
N MET A 173 -16.35 1.96 -14.78
CA MET A 173 -15.49 3.13 -15.02
C MET A 173 -15.08 3.28 -16.48
N LEU A 174 -14.95 2.17 -17.24
CA LEU A 174 -14.69 2.23 -18.68
C LEU A 174 -15.92 2.50 -19.54
N GLY A 175 -17.11 2.58 -18.94
CA GLY A 175 -18.33 2.93 -19.64
C GLY A 175 -18.83 1.80 -20.53
N ASP A 176 -19.01 0.60 -19.96
CA ASP A 176 -19.94 -0.36 -20.56
C ASP A 176 -21.34 0.30 -20.60
N GLU A 177 -21.81 0.59 -21.82
CA GLU A 177 -23.14 1.10 -22.20
C GLU A 177 -24.30 0.26 -21.65
#